data_AF-A0A7X6B916-F1
#
_entry.id   AF-A0A7X6B916-F1
#
_cell.length_a   1.000
_cell.length_b   1.000
_cell.length_c   1.000
_cell.angle_alpha   90.00
_cell.angle_beta   90.00
_cell.angle_gamma   90.00
#
_symmetry.space_group_name_H-M   'P 1'
#
loop_
_entity.id
_entity.type
_entity.pdbx_description
1 polymer ?
#
loop_
_entity_poly.entity_id
_entity_poly.type
_entity_poly.pdbx_seq_one_letter_code
_entity_poly.pdbx_strand_id
1 'polypeptide(L)'
;MNMASKRTLTVVAGVGAAALAIAGVAIAQNHEANENRIIGEHSERDIPLDQVPQAAMNAARAQLASISKAEQVTRKADGSTLYEIKGKNSDGKTIELFVTPEGQVLGRE
;
A
#
# COMPACT_ATOMS: atom_id res chain seq x y z
N MET A 1 -52.23 -5.61 -7.62
CA MET A 1 -52.78 -4.33 -7.14
C MET A 1 -51.64 -3.52 -6.56
N ASN A 2 -51.40 -2.38 -7.18
CA ASN A 2 -50.40 -1.39 -6.81
C ASN A 2 -50.87 -0.65 -5.56
N MET A 3 -50.02 -0.47 -4.54
CA MET A 3 -50.11 0.74 -3.73
C MET A 3 -48.78 1.04 -3.03
N ALA A 4 -47.99 1.83 -3.75
CA ALA A 4 -46.89 2.59 -3.20
C ALA A 4 -47.41 3.58 -2.13
N SER A 5 -46.80 3.56 -0.96
CA SER A 5 -46.90 4.65 0.01
C SER A 5 -45.72 5.58 -0.18
N LYS A 6 -46.02 6.85 -0.49
CA LYS A 6 -45.06 7.93 -0.72
C LYS A 6 -44.46 8.38 0.62
N ARG A 7 -43.13 8.52 0.68
CA ARG A 7 -42.48 9.48 1.59
C ARG A 7 -41.29 10.13 0.89
N THR A 8 -41.49 11.41 0.57
CA THR A 8 -40.45 12.33 0.14
C THR A 8 -39.44 12.52 1.26
N LEU A 9 -38.16 12.31 0.99
CA LEU A 9 -37.07 12.87 1.78
C LEU A 9 -36.08 13.51 0.80
N THR A 10 -36.12 14.83 0.72
CA THR A 10 -35.05 15.62 0.12
C THR A 10 -34.02 15.87 1.21
N VAL A 11 -32.81 15.37 1.03
CA VAL A 11 -31.62 16.03 1.59
C VAL A 11 -30.59 16.10 0.46
N VAL A 12 -30.24 17.34 0.15
CA VAL A 12 -29.21 17.76 -0.81
C VAL A 12 -27.94 18.08 -0.03
N ALA A 13 -26.80 17.91 -0.71
CA ALA A 13 -25.44 18.39 -0.44
C ALA A 13 -24.57 17.50 0.49
N GLY A 14 -23.32 17.16 0.16
CA GLY A 14 -22.42 17.82 -0.80
C GLY A 14 -21.21 16.97 -1.24
N VAL A 15 -20.71 17.37 -2.40
CA VAL A 15 -19.54 16.91 -3.20
C VAL A 15 -19.59 15.46 -3.67
N GLY A 16 -20.30 15.28 -4.78
CA GLY A 16 -20.25 14.06 -5.56
C GLY A 16 -19.04 13.98 -6.48
N ALA A 17 -18.57 12.77 -6.68
CA ALA A 17 -18.29 12.22 -8.00
C ALA A 17 -18.71 10.75 -7.97
N ALA A 18 -19.94 10.47 -8.40
CA ALA A 18 -20.32 9.14 -8.84
C ALA A 18 -19.73 8.95 -10.24
N ALA A 19 -18.84 7.97 -10.42
CA ALA A 19 -18.49 7.49 -11.75
C ALA A 19 -17.92 6.06 -11.69
N LEU A 20 -18.71 5.12 -12.22
CA LEU A 20 -18.27 3.98 -13.04
C LEU A 20 -17.15 3.09 -12.48
N ALA A 21 -17.53 1.86 -12.11
CA ALA A 21 -16.63 0.72 -12.05
C ALA A 21 -16.07 0.42 -13.47
N ILE A 22 -14.99 1.12 -13.83
CA ILE A 22 -14.01 0.68 -14.81
C ILE A 22 -13.10 -0.31 -14.09
N ALA A 23 -12.92 -1.50 -14.66
CA ALA A 23 -12.15 -2.62 -14.10
C ALA A 23 -10.66 -2.32 -13.77
N GLY A 24 -10.21 -1.06 -13.87
CA GLY A 24 -8.90 -0.58 -13.44
C GLY A 24 -8.85 0.14 -12.08
N VAL A 25 -9.99 0.56 -11.49
CA VAL A 25 -10.00 1.27 -10.18
C VAL A 25 -9.90 0.30 -8.99
N ALA A 26 -10.27 -0.97 -9.16
CA ALA A 26 -10.28 -1.95 -8.07
C ALA A 26 -8.88 -2.39 -7.60
N ILE A 27 -7.82 -2.23 -8.40
CA ILE A 27 -6.49 -2.75 -8.06
C ILE A 27 -5.74 -1.81 -7.09
N ALA A 28 -5.85 -0.49 -7.28
CA ALA A 28 -5.18 0.48 -6.40
C ALA A 28 -5.78 0.50 -4.98
N GLN A 29 -7.09 0.28 -4.83
CA GLN A 29 -7.75 0.25 -3.52
C GLN A 29 -7.39 -0.99 -2.69
N ASN A 30 -7.02 -2.10 -3.34
CA ASN A 30 -6.65 -3.33 -2.66
C ASN A 30 -5.22 -3.27 -2.09
N HIS A 31 -4.35 -2.50 -2.73
CA HIS A 31 -2.96 -2.32 -2.35
C HIS A 31 -2.85 -1.58 -1.01
N GLU A 32 -3.31 -0.33 -0.95
CA GLU A 32 -3.26 0.47 0.30
C GLU A 32 -3.94 -0.23 1.49
N ALA A 33 -5.03 -0.98 1.25
CA ALA A 33 -5.72 -1.71 2.31
C ALA A 33 -4.88 -2.88 2.86
N ASN A 34 -4.14 -3.58 2.00
CA ASN A 34 -3.24 -4.65 2.43
C ASN A 34 -2.02 -4.11 3.17
N GLU A 35 -1.44 -3.02 2.69
CA GLU A 35 -0.32 -2.35 3.35
C GLU A 35 -0.73 -1.82 4.73
N ASN A 36 -1.87 -1.13 4.82
CA ASN A 36 -2.39 -0.65 6.11
C ASN A 36 -2.63 -1.78 7.10
N ARG A 37 -2.91 -3.01 6.65
CA ARG A 37 -3.02 -4.18 7.53
C ARG A 37 -1.65 -4.65 8.06
N ILE A 38 -0.58 -4.46 7.30
CA ILE A 38 0.78 -4.87 7.67
C ILE A 38 1.49 -3.78 8.50
N ILE A 39 1.43 -2.53 8.04
CA ILE A 39 2.22 -1.42 8.55
C ILE A 39 1.39 -0.27 9.15
N GLY A 40 0.05 -0.36 9.13
CA GLY A 40 -0.84 0.72 9.59
C GLY A 40 -0.89 1.89 8.60
N GLU A 41 -1.69 2.93 8.88
CA GLU A 41 -1.71 4.12 8.01
C GLU A 41 -0.32 4.76 7.90
N HIS A 42 0.06 5.15 6.69
CA HIS A 42 1.40 5.65 6.41
C HIS A 42 1.41 6.68 5.28
N SER A 43 2.58 7.27 5.03
CA SER A 43 2.88 8.03 3.82
C SER A 43 4.20 7.52 3.24
N GLU A 44 4.32 7.57 1.92
CA GLU A 44 5.45 6.99 1.21
C GLU A 44 6.14 8.01 0.32
N ARG A 45 7.40 7.74 0.03
CA ARG A 45 8.22 8.56 -0.86
C ARG A 45 9.33 7.72 -1.44
N ASP A 46 9.42 7.73 -2.77
CA ASP A 46 10.54 7.15 -3.51
C ASP A 46 11.89 7.62 -2.96
N ILE A 47 12.79 6.65 -2.77
CA ILE A 47 14.19 6.90 -2.45
C ILE A 47 15.11 6.11 -3.38
N PRO A 48 16.32 6.64 -3.67
CA PRO A 48 17.38 5.84 -4.27
C PRO A 48 17.71 4.59 -3.43
N LEU A 49 18.06 3.48 -4.10
CA LEU A 49 18.40 2.21 -3.42
C LEU A 49 19.60 2.34 -2.46
N ASP A 50 20.51 3.28 -2.71
CA ASP A 50 21.67 3.54 -1.86
C ASP A 50 21.34 4.32 -0.58
N GLN A 51 20.12 4.86 -0.45
CA GLN A 51 19.61 5.48 0.78
C GLN A 51 18.90 4.48 1.70
N VAL A 52 18.69 3.24 1.25
CA VAL A 52 18.14 2.18 2.09
C VAL A 52 19.22 1.71 3.07
N PRO A 53 18.93 1.62 4.38
CA PRO A 53 19.85 1.08 5.37
C PRO A 53 20.35 -0.31 4.97
N GLN A 54 21.63 -0.55 5.19
CA GLN A 54 22.28 -1.78 4.74
C GLN A 54 21.60 -3.04 5.31
N ALA A 55 21.13 -3.00 6.56
CA ALA A 55 20.42 -4.12 7.17
C ALA A 55 19.07 -4.40 6.49
N ALA A 56 18.27 -3.38 6.19
CA ALA A 56 17.04 -3.50 5.42
C ALA A 56 17.27 -4.07 4.02
N MET A 57 18.28 -3.54 3.32
CA MET A 57 18.65 -4.01 1.98
C MET A 57 19.14 -5.47 1.99
N ASN A 58 19.88 -5.88 3.02
CA ASN A 58 20.33 -7.27 3.17
C ASN A 58 19.15 -8.22 3.42
N ALA A 59 18.19 -7.82 4.26
CA ALA A 59 16.98 -8.60 4.50
C ALA A 59 16.14 -8.75 3.22
N ALA A 60 16.04 -7.70 2.40
CA ALA A 60 15.38 -7.77 1.11
C ALA A 60 16.08 -8.70 0.12
N ARG A 61 17.41 -8.62 0.00
CA ARG A 61 18.22 -9.51 -0.86
C ARG A 61 18.14 -10.99 -0.45
N ALA A 62 17.78 -11.29 0.79
CA ALA A 62 17.56 -12.67 1.23
C ALA A 62 16.27 -13.29 0.66
N GLN A 63 15.32 -12.47 0.20
CA GLN A 63 14.02 -12.92 -0.31
C GLN A 63 13.78 -12.57 -1.78
N LEU A 64 14.50 -11.57 -2.31
CA LEU A 64 14.36 -11.07 -3.67
C LEU A 64 15.54 -11.49 -4.53
N ALA A 65 15.24 -12.02 -5.71
CA ALA A 65 16.21 -12.31 -6.76
C ALA A 65 16.70 -11.03 -7.47
N SER A 66 15.87 -9.99 -7.53
CA SER A 66 16.25 -8.68 -8.07
C SER A 66 15.45 -7.58 -7.39
N ILE A 67 16.07 -6.41 -7.16
CA ILE A 67 15.42 -5.23 -6.56
C ILE A 67 15.27 -4.16 -7.64
N SER A 68 14.10 -3.53 -7.70
CA SER A 68 13.77 -2.52 -8.72
C SER A 68 13.43 -1.15 -8.16
N LYS A 69 12.91 -1.06 -6.93
CA LYS A 69 12.49 0.21 -6.31
C LYS A 69 12.61 0.13 -4.79
N ALA A 70 12.79 1.28 -4.14
CA ALA A 70 12.63 1.43 -2.71
C ALA A 70 11.87 2.71 -2.38
N GLU A 71 11.08 2.65 -1.32
CA GLU A 71 10.35 3.79 -0.77
C GLU A 71 10.66 3.93 0.72
N GLN A 72 10.69 5.17 1.20
CA GLN A 72 10.66 5.45 2.63
C GLN A 72 9.20 5.56 3.06
N VAL A 73 8.82 4.71 4.00
CA VAL A 73 7.48 4.68 4.59
C VAL A 73 7.54 5.34 5.95
N THR A 74 6.65 6.30 6.22
CA THR A 74 6.49 6.93 7.54
C THR A 74 5.13 6.58 8.10
N ARG A 75 5.09 5.83 9.20
CA ARG A 75 3.83 5.43 9.84
C ARG A 75 3.18 6.63 10.54
N LYS A 76 1.89 6.88 10.29
CA LYS A 76 1.14 7.99 10.91
C LYS A 76 0.91 7.78 12.42
N ALA A 77 0.84 6.52 12.86
CA ALA A 77 0.54 6.19 14.24
C ALA A 77 1.64 6.63 15.23
N ASP A 78 2.92 6.49 14.85
CA ASP A 78 4.05 6.73 15.75
C ASP A 78 5.21 7.52 15.10
N GLY A 79 5.08 7.92 13.83
CA GLY A 79 6.12 8.64 13.08
C GLY A 79 7.35 7.80 12.74
N SER A 80 7.32 6.49 13.01
CA SER A 80 8.47 5.63 12.73
C SER A 80 8.67 5.38 11.24
N THR A 81 9.92 5.16 10.86
CA THR A 81 10.33 4.92 9.47
C THR A 81 10.46 3.42 9.20
N LEU A 82 9.93 3.00 8.06
CA LEU A 82 10.14 1.70 7.43
C LEU A 82 10.63 1.91 5.99
N TYR A 83 11.02 0.81 5.35
CA TYR A 83 11.39 0.78 3.95
C TYR A 83 10.55 -0.25 3.23
N GLU A 84 9.84 0.18 2.20
CA GLU A 84 9.23 -0.72 1.24
C GLU A 84 10.25 -1.00 0.13
N ILE A 85 10.53 -2.27 -0.14
CA ILE A 85 11.50 -2.68 -1.14
C ILE A 85 10.82 -3.61 -2.15
N LYS A 86 10.68 -3.11 -3.37
CA LYS A 86 10.02 -3.81 -4.47
C LYS A 86 11.03 -4.55 -5.33
N GLY A 87 10.70 -5.79 -5.67
CA GLY A 87 11.55 -6.62 -6.52
C GLY A 87 10.90 -7.90 -6.97
N LYS A 88 11.66 -8.76 -7.62
CA LYS A 88 11.20 -10.09 -8.03
C LYS A 88 11.67 -11.14 -7.03
N ASN A 89 10.79 -12.07 -6.68
CA ASN A 89 11.16 -13.27 -5.93
C ASN A 89 11.76 -14.35 -6.87
N SER A 90 12.10 -15.52 -6.33
CA SER A 90 12.65 -16.66 -7.09
C SER A 90 11.72 -17.17 -8.19
N ASP A 91 10.42 -16.98 -8.05
CA ASP A 91 9.40 -17.40 -9.02
C ASP A 91 9.19 -16.34 -10.12
N GLY A 92 9.96 -15.25 -10.08
CA GLY A 92 9.86 -14.14 -11.02
C GLY A 92 8.67 -13.20 -10.79
N LYS A 93 7.91 -13.39 -9.70
CA LYS A 93 6.78 -12.51 -9.33
C LYS A 93 7.32 -11.25 -8.66
N THR A 94 6.76 -10.11 -9.06
CA THR A 94 7.00 -8.85 -8.35
C THR A 94 6.29 -8.90 -7.01
N ILE A 95 7.03 -8.62 -5.94
CA ILE A 95 6.52 -8.47 -4.57
C ILE A 95 7.14 -7.24 -3.93
N GLU A 96 6.52 -6.75 -2.87
CA GLU A 96 7.00 -5.66 -2.04
C GLU A 96 7.28 -6.17 -0.63
N LEU A 97 8.39 -5.73 -0.02
CA LEU A 97 8.78 -6.11 1.33
C LEU A 97 8.78 -4.88 2.23
N PHE A 98 8.07 -4.94 3.35
CA PHE A 98 8.12 -3.92 4.39
C PHE A 98 9.17 -4.28 5.42
N VAL A 99 10.22 -3.48 5.52
CA VAL A 99 11.42 -3.80 6.32
C VAL A 99 11.77 -2.64 7.25
N THR A 100 12.10 -2.92 8.51
CA THR A 100 12.61 -1.91 9.44
C THR A 100 14.05 -1.50 9.07
N PRO A 101 14.56 -0.34 9.54
CA PRO A 101 15.95 0.05 9.33
C PRO A 101 16.97 -1.01 9.79
N GLU A 102 16.62 -1.81 10.79
CA GLU A 102 17.42 -2.88 11.39
C GLU A 102 17.34 -4.22 10.62
N GLY A 103 16.54 -4.30 9.55
CA GLY A 103 16.41 -5.48 8.72
C GLY A 103 15.33 -6.47 9.16
N GLN A 104 14.42 -6.09 10.06
CA GLN A 104 13.26 -6.92 10.37
C GLN A 104 12.20 -6.80 9.27
N VAL A 105 11.81 -7.93 8.68
CA VAL A 105 10.72 -7.96 7.69
C VAL A 105 9.38 -8.08 8.42
N LEU A 106 8.51 -7.10 8.24
CA LEU A 106 7.18 -7.03 8.87
C LEU A 106 6.11 -7.75 8.04
N GLY A 107 6.29 -7.77 6.72
CA GLY A 107 5.38 -8.43 5.80
C GLY A 107 5.77 -8.23 4.35
N ARG A 108 4.91 -8.73 3.45
CA ARG A 108 5.06 -8.58 2.01
C ARG A 108 3.72 -8.48 1.32
N GLU A 109 3.75 -7.93 0.11
CA GLU A 109 2.63 -7.90 -0.84
C GLU A 109 3.01 -8.59 -2.14
#